data_AF-A0A4Y2BLG8-F1
#
_entry.id   AF-A0A4Y2BLG8-F1
#
_cell.length_a   1.000
_cell.length_b   1.000
_cell.length_c   1.000
_cell.angle_alpha   90.00
_cell.angle_beta   90.00
_cell.angle_gamma   90.00
#
_symmetry.space_group_name_H-M   'P 1'
#
loop_
_entity.id
_entity.type
_entity.pdbx_description
1 polymer ?
#
loop_
_entity_poly.entity_id
_entity_poly.type
_entity_poly.pdbx_seq_one_letter_code
_entity_poly.pdbx_strand_id
1 'polypeptide(L)'
;MVWAGISLGGHTDLHVFHGGTLTGVRYQDEILDPYVHPYAAAIGSNFILMDDNARPHRAVVVEDYLEGHGLEQMEWPAQSPDLNPIEHLWDYLGRQVAALSPPPRSLDELVQGLLRVWSLLPISVSDNLIDSMEESWFSVTPEQIAYHIAERCACDIIVDAFCGAGGNAIQFAFTCNHVIAIDIDPKKIELAKNNARVYGVEKHIDFIIGDFFSIAPQLKADVVFLSPPWGGPGYLQDAENTVINQLVQLAGEGNHMEIEQNALNKKVKTITAYYGDLVATNSES
;
A
#
# COMPACT_ATOMS: atom_id res chain seq x y z
N MET A 1 14.43 -12.70 18.38
CA MET A 1 13.44 -11.98 17.54
C MET A 1 13.28 -10.60 18.16
N VAL A 2 13.06 -9.57 17.35
CA VAL A 2 12.79 -8.21 17.84
C VAL A 2 11.48 -7.71 17.25
N TRP A 3 10.87 -6.72 17.89
CA TRP A 3 9.69 -6.02 17.40
C TRP A 3 9.86 -4.52 17.63
N ALA A 4 9.35 -3.72 16.71
CA ALA A 4 9.17 -2.29 16.89
C ALA A 4 8.02 -1.79 16.02
N GLY A 5 7.51 -0.61 16.34
CA GLY A 5 6.61 0.17 15.50
C GLY A 5 7.25 1.50 15.09
N ILE A 6 6.89 2.00 13.92
CA ILE A 6 7.29 3.32 13.41
C ILE A 6 6.06 4.12 12.98
N SER A 7 6.16 5.44 13.07
CA SER A 7 5.16 6.38 12.54
C SER A 7 5.86 7.65 12.06
N LEU A 8 5.13 8.53 11.37
CA LEU A 8 5.63 9.88 11.15
C LEU A 8 5.92 10.56 12.50
N GLY A 9 7.11 11.14 12.64
CA GLY A 9 7.53 11.88 13.82
C GLY A 9 7.97 11.01 15.00
N GLY A 10 8.04 9.67 14.87
CA GLY A 10 8.44 8.83 16.01
C GLY A 10 8.48 7.32 15.75
N HIS A 11 8.91 6.60 16.77
CA HIS A 11 8.94 5.14 16.78
C HIS A 11 8.79 4.63 18.22
N THR A 12 8.37 3.38 18.38
CA THR A 12 8.35 2.73 19.69
C THR A 12 9.78 2.43 20.17
N ASP A 13 9.91 1.97 21.41
CA ASP A 13 11.11 1.25 21.81
C ASP A 13 11.23 -0.09 21.05
N LEU A 14 12.46 -0.58 20.89
CA LEU A 14 12.73 -1.88 20.30
C LEU A 14 12.56 -2.98 21.36
N HIS A 15 11.56 -3.83 21.18
CA HIS A 15 11.31 -4.97 22.04
C HIS A 15 12.15 -6.19 21.59
N VAL A 16 12.72 -6.92 22.56
CA VAL A 16 13.51 -8.12 22.30
C VAL A 16 12.82 -9.32 22.93
N PHE A 17 12.34 -10.25 22.11
CA PHE A 17 11.73 -11.48 22.62
C PHE A 17 12.80 -12.44 23.13
N HIS A 18 12.65 -12.87 24.38
CA HIS A 18 13.49 -13.89 24.99
C HIS A 18 12.83 -15.27 24.91
N GLY A 19 13.45 -16.20 24.18
CA GLY A 19 13.00 -17.59 24.02
C GLY A 19 11.60 -17.75 23.39
N GLY A 20 11.18 -18.99 23.14
CA GLY A 20 9.80 -19.31 22.72
C GLY A 20 9.39 -18.88 21.30
N THR A 21 8.18 -19.26 20.91
CA THR A 21 7.53 -18.81 19.66
C THR A 21 6.61 -17.63 19.96
N LEU A 22 6.48 -16.69 19.03
CA LEU A 22 5.48 -15.63 19.12
C LEU A 22 4.08 -16.22 18.90
N THR A 23 3.22 -16.15 19.91
CA THR A 23 1.81 -16.56 19.86
C THR A 23 0.92 -15.33 19.96
N GLY A 24 -0.37 -15.44 19.61
CA GLY A 24 -1.30 -14.30 19.75
C GLY A 24 -1.39 -13.76 21.17
N VAL A 25 -1.45 -14.63 22.19
CA VAL A 25 -1.43 -14.23 23.61
C VAL A 25 -0.14 -13.48 23.95
N ARG A 26 1.00 -14.01 23.50
CA ARG A 26 2.28 -13.36 23.75
C ARG A 26 2.39 -12.00 23.03
N TYR A 27 1.86 -11.90 21.83
CA TYR A 27 1.80 -10.64 21.09
C TYR A 27 0.93 -9.62 21.82
N GLN A 28 -0.23 -10.04 22.34
CA GLN A 28 -1.05 -9.17 23.16
C GLN A 28 -0.29 -8.66 24.39
N ASP A 29 0.27 -9.57 25.19
CA ASP A 29 0.83 -9.25 26.50
C ASP A 29 2.20 -8.56 26.43
N GLU A 30 3.04 -8.92 25.46
CA GLU A 30 4.40 -8.37 25.32
C GLU A 30 4.45 -7.20 24.33
N ILE A 31 3.47 -7.05 23.42
CA ILE A 31 3.49 -6.01 22.37
C ILE A 31 2.30 -5.05 22.44
N LEU A 32 1.07 -5.56 22.33
CA LEU A 32 -0.10 -4.69 22.19
C LEU A 32 -0.33 -3.84 23.44
N ASP A 33 -0.32 -4.48 24.61
CA ASP A 33 -0.59 -3.81 25.89
C ASP A 33 0.53 -2.84 26.32
N PRO A 34 1.82 -3.21 26.28
CA PRO A 34 2.88 -2.31 26.74
C PRO A 34 3.32 -1.26 25.72
N TYR A 35 3.15 -1.50 24.40
CA TYR A 35 3.65 -0.59 23.37
C TYR A 35 2.54 0.01 22.51
N VAL A 36 1.73 -0.82 21.85
CA VAL A 36 0.77 -0.32 20.84
C VAL A 36 -0.32 0.52 21.48
N HIS A 37 -0.95 0.05 22.56
CA HIS A 37 -2.06 0.74 23.20
C HIS A 37 -1.65 2.12 23.78
N PRO A 38 -0.54 2.26 24.53
CA PRO A 38 -0.05 3.57 24.96
C PRO A 38 0.34 4.48 23.80
N TYR A 39 0.96 3.94 22.75
CA TYR A 39 1.38 4.71 21.59
C TYR A 39 0.17 5.23 20.79
N ALA A 40 -0.84 4.39 20.61
CA ALA A 40 -2.12 4.77 20.03
C ALA A 40 -2.81 5.87 20.82
N ALA A 41 -2.81 5.76 22.16
CA ALA A 41 -3.36 6.80 23.02
C ALA A 41 -2.63 8.15 22.89
N ALA A 42 -1.31 8.13 22.65
CA ALA A 42 -0.52 9.34 22.42
C ALA A 42 -0.81 10.00 21.06
N ILE A 43 -1.07 9.22 20.01
CA ILE A 43 -1.43 9.72 18.67
C ILE A 43 -2.90 10.16 18.61
N GLY A 44 -3.78 9.48 19.33
CA GLY A 44 -5.22 9.75 19.37
C GLY A 44 -5.98 9.14 18.20
N SER A 45 -7.11 9.74 17.84
CA SER A 45 -8.10 9.17 16.90
C SER A 45 -7.62 8.93 15.47
N ASN A 46 -6.42 9.43 15.12
CA ASN A 46 -5.82 9.23 13.80
C ASN A 46 -4.90 8.00 13.76
N PHE A 47 -4.74 7.29 14.88
CA PHE A 47 -3.93 6.09 14.93
C PHE A 47 -4.61 4.95 14.16
N ILE A 48 -3.85 4.31 13.27
CA ILE A 48 -4.22 3.07 12.60
C ILE A 48 -3.03 2.12 12.74
N LEU A 49 -3.29 0.92 13.28
CA LEU A 49 -2.27 -0.12 13.40
C LEU A 49 -2.07 -0.80 12.04
N MET A 50 -0.82 -0.86 11.58
CA MET A 50 -0.44 -1.62 10.39
C MET A 50 0.50 -2.77 10.77
N ASP A 51 0.25 -3.95 10.21
CA ASP A 51 1.12 -5.14 10.33
C ASP A 51 1.02 -6.02 9.06
N ASP A 52 1.78 -7.12 9.04
CA ASP A 52 1.96 -8.02 7.89
C ASP A 52 0.98 -9.21 7.83
N ASN A 53 -0.07 -9.22 8.66
CA ASN A 53 -1.00 -10.35 8.81
C ASN A 53 -0.36 -11.65 9.31
N ALA A 54 0.80 -11.62 9.97
CA ALA A 54 1.38 -12.84 10.52
C ALA A 54 0.38 -13.57 11.44
N ARG A 55 0.46 -14.92 11.49
CA ARG A 55 -0.47 -15.77 12.25
C ARG A 55 -0.74 -15.29 13.69
N PRO A 56 0.23 -14.79 14.47
CA PRO A 56 -0.04 -14.23 15.80
C PRO A 56 -0.90 -12.96 15.79
N HIS A 57 -0.76 -12.08 14.78
CA HIS A 57 -1.51 -10.82 14.64
C HIS A 57 -2.98 -11.07 14.26
N ARG A 58 -3.26 -12.23 13.65
CA ARG A 58 -4.60 -12.68 13.22
C ARG A 58 -5.20 -13.71 14.18
N ALA A 59 -4.67 -13.82 15.40
CA ALA A 59 -5.25 -14.70 16.40
C ALA A 59 -6.50 -14.05 17.00
N VAL A 60 -7.54 -14.86 17.31
CA VAL A 60 -8.80 -14.38 17.90
C VAL A 60 -8.57 -13.48 19.12
N VAL A 61 -7.62 -13.85 19.99
CA VAL A 61 -7.27 -13.05 21.18
C VAL A 61 -6.74 -11.66 20.84
N VAL A 62 -6.06 -11.50 19.71
CA VAL A 62 -5.57 -10.21 19.22
C VAL A 62 -6.70 -9.40 18.61
N GLU A 63 -7.55 -10.02 17.79
CA GLU A 63 -8.73 -9.36 17.22
C GLU A 63 -9.67 -8.82 18.32
N ASP A 64 -9.98 -9.66 19.32
CA ASP A 64 -10.78 -9.28 20.49
C ASP A 64 -10.13 -8.11 21.28
N TYR A 65 -8.80 -8.12 21.43
CA TYR A 65 -8.07 -7.04 22.11
C TYR A 65 -8.18 -5.72 21.34
N LEU A 66 -7.95 -5.74 20.03
CA LEU A 66 -8.00 -4.55 19.18
C LEU A 66 -9.41 -3.94 19.19
N GLU A 67 -10.44 -4.78 19.02
CA GLU A 67 -11.85 -4.34 19.08
C GLU A 67 -12.18 -3.77 20.47
N GLY A 68 -11.81 -4.46 21.55
CA GLY A 68 -12.08 -4.04 22.92
C GLY A 68 -11.43 -2.70 23.33
N HIS A 69 -10.32 -2.33 22.67
CA HIS A 69 -9.62 -1.06 22.91
C HIS A 69 -9.88 -0.02 21.82
N GLY A 70 -10.75 -0.30 20.86
CA GLY A 70 -11.07 0.62 19.76
C GLY A 70 -9.88 0.94 18.87
N LEU A 71 -8.93 0.01 18.74
CA LEU A 71 -7.76 0.16 17.88
C LEU A 71 -8.13 -0.27 16.46
N GLU A 72 -8.16 0.69 15.53
CA GLU A 72 -8.37 0.39 14.12
C GLU A 72 -7.12 -0.25 13.55
N GLN A 73 -7.27 -1.42 12.94
CA GLN A 73 -6.21 -2.11 12.22
C GLN A 73 -6.44 -1.94 10.72
N MET A 74 -5.34 -1.70 10.01
CA MET A 74 -5.31 -1.57 8.58
C MET A 74 -5.45 -2.94 7.90
N GLU A 75 -6.29 -3.00 6.87
CA GLU A 75 -6.30 -4.11 5.92
C GLU A 75 -5.00 -4.07 5.10
N TRP A 76 -4.25 -5.18 5.12
CA TRP A 76 -2.96 -5.29 4.43
C TRP A 76 -2.96 -6.47 3.46
N PRO A 77 -2.40 -6.35 2.25
CA PRO A 77 -2.19 -7.49 1.36
C PRO A 77 -1.27 -8.54 2.00
N ALA A 78 -1.68 -9.81 2.00
CA ALA A 78 -0.79 -10.87 2.43
C ALA A 78 0.46 -10.93 1.52
N GLN A 79 1.65 -11.12 2.11
CA GLN A 79 2.92 -11.31 1.38
C GLN A 79 3.41 -10.10 0.57
N SER A 80 3.14 -8.87 1.02
CA SER A 80 3.69 -7.65 0.41
C SER A 80 4.73 -6.95 1.30
N PRO A 81 5.94 -7.53 1.48
CA PRO A 81 7.00 -6.89 2.27
C PRO A 81 7.51 -5.60 1.62
N ASP A 82 7.44 -5.51 0.29
CA ASP A 82 7.85 -4.31 -0.49
C ASP A 82 6.99 -3.08 -0.17
N LEU A 83 5.83 -3.27 0.46
CA LEU A 83 4.92 -2.21 0.87
C LEU A 83 5.03 -1.90 2.37
N ASN A 84 5.89 -2.59 3.15
CA ASN A 84 6.08 -2.33 4.56
C ASN A 84 7.33 -1.47 4.85
N PRO A 85 7.20 -0.19 5.28
CA PRO A 85 8.35 0.70 5.52
C PRO A 85 9.32 0.18 6.58
N ILE A 86 8.83 -0.64 7.52
CA ILE A 86 9.69 -1.17 8.58
C ILE A 86 10.68 -2.22 8.06
N GLU A 87 10.41 -2.89 6.93
CA GLU A 87 11.33 -3.86 6.34
C GLU A 87 12.59 -3.17 5.80
N HIS A 88 12.43 -2.02 5.14
CA HIS A 88 13.56 -1.19 4.73
C HIS A 88 14.35 -0.66 5.94
N LEU A 89 13.66 -0.37 7.03
CA LEU A 89 14.29 0.06 8.27
C LEU A 89 15.06 -1.09 8.95
N TRP A 90 14.57 -2.33 8.87
CA TRP A 90 15.30 -3.50 9.37
C TRP A 90 16.60 -3.72 8.62
N ASP A 91 16.61 -3.57 7.29
CA ASP A 91 17.86 -3.64 6.50
C ASP A 91 18.83 -2.50 6.87
N TYR A 92 18.33 -1.27 7.01
CA TYR A 92 19.15 -0.14 7.48
C TYR A 92 19.76 -0.43 8.85
N LEU A 93 18.96 -0.89 9.80
CA LEU A 93 19.38 -1.24 11.16
C LEU A 93 20.46 -2.33 11.13
N GLY A 94 20.26 -3.38 10.33
CA GLY A 94 21.23 -4.46 10.15
C GLY A 94 22.58 -3.96 9.64
N ARG A 95 22.58 -3.06 8.65
CA ARG A 95 23.80 -2.43 8.11
C ARG A 95 24.52 -1.56 9.14
N GLN A 96 23.79 -0.76 9.91
CA GLN A 96 24.37 0.08 10.96
C GLN A 96 25.01 -0.75 12.07
N VAL A 97 24.35 -1.84 12.49
CA VAL A 97 24.88 -2.75 13.52
C VAL A 97 26.12 -3.49 13.02
N ALA A 98 26.13 -3.93 11.76
CA ALA A 98 27.29 -4.56 11.14
C ALA A 98 28.50 -3.61 11.01
N ALA A 99 28.26 -2.31 10.90
CA ALA A 99 29.29 -1.27 10.81
C ALA A 99 29.86 -0.83 12.17
N LEU A 100 29.33 -1.33 13.30
CA LEU A 100 29.88 -1.04 14.62
C LEU A 100 31.34 -1.52 14.73
N SER A 101 32.14 -0.81 15.52
CA SER A 101 33.55 -1.12 15.75
C SER A 101 33.83 -1.33 17.24
N PRO A 102 34.13 -2.57 17.69
CA PRO A 102 34.13 -3.81 16.90
C PRO A 102 32.70 -4.25 16.52
N PRO A 103 32.54 -5.05 15.45
CA PRO A 103 31.25 -5.61 15.09
C PRO A 103 30.82 -6.65 16.13
N PRO A 104 29.51 -6.88 16.33
CA PRO A 104 29.01 -7.86 17.29
C PRO A 104 29.50 -9.29 16.99
N ARG A 105 29.89 -10.02 18.03
CA ARG A 105 30.41 -11.40 17.96
C ARG A 105 29.62 -12.39 18.81
N SER A 106 28.64 -11.92 19.57
CA SER A 106 27.73 -12.73 20.37
C SER A 106 26.30 -12.25 20.19
N LEU A 107 25.33 -13.07 20.59
CA LEU A 107 23.92 -12.69 20.56
C LEU A 107 23.66 -11.47 21.47
N ASP A 108 24.29 -11.42 22.63
CA ASP A 108 24.14 -10.29 23.57
C ASP A 108 24.72 -9.00 22.98
N GLU A 109 25.89 -9.07 22.33
CA GLU A 109 26.46 -7.92 21.63
C GLU A 109 25.60 -7.46 20.46
N LEU A 110 24.96 -8.41 19.75
CA LEU A 110 24.05 -8.10 18.65
C LEU A 110 22.80 -7.38 19.18
N VAL A 111 22.20 -7.89 20.25
CA VAL A 111 21.04 -7.28 20.90
C VAL A 111 21.38 -5.88 21.42
N GLN A 112 22.52 -5.70 22.08
CA GLN A 112 22.96 -4.37 22.53
C GLN A 112 23.24 -3.43 21.36
N GLY A 113 23.81 -3.93 20.27
CA GLY A 113 24.01 -3.16 19.04
C GLY A 113 22.68 -2.68 18.45
N LEU A 114 21.69 -3.56 18.32
CA LEU A 114 20.35 -3.24 17.84
C LEU A 114 19.67 -2.19 18.70
N LEU A 115 19.64 -2.39 20.02
CA LEU A 115 19.07 -1.43 20.97
C LEU A 115 19.74 -0.05 20.88
N ARG A 116 21.08 -0.04 20.78
CA ARG A 116 21.86 1.21 20.65
C ARG A 116 21.53 1.95 19.36
N VAL A 117 21.59 1.27 18.22
CA VAL A 117 21.34 1.92 16.93
C VAL A 117 19.89 2.40 16.85
N TRP A 118 18.94 1.59 17.33
CA TRP A 118 17.53 1.97 17.39
C TRP A 118 17.30 3.24 18.23
N SER A 119 17.90 3.32 19.43
CA SER A 119 17.78 4.50 20.29
C SER A 119 18.37 5.79 19.70
N LEU A 120 19.24 5.64 18.70
CA LEU A 120 19.90 6.75 17.99
C LEU A 120 19.34 6.95 16.59
N LEU A 121 18.30 6.22 16.21
CA LEU A 121 17.68 6.30 14.90
C LEU A 121 17.15 7.72 14.71
N PRO A 122 17.65 8.48 13.72
CA PRO A 122 17.08 9.78 13.43
C PRO A 122 15.64 9.60 12.93
N ILE A 123 14.70 10.34 13.51
CA ILE A 123 13.28 10.35 13.10
C ILE A 123 13.15 10.60 11.59
N SER A 124 14.02 11.43 11.02
CA SER A 124 14.01 11.69 9.57
C SER A 124 14.29 10.45 8.70
N VAL A 125 14.94 9.41 9.23
CA VAL A 125 15.13 8.15 8.49
C VAL A 125 13.80 7.40 8.38
N SER A 126 13.06 7.26 9.48
CA SER A 126 11.73 6.64 9.46
C SER A 126 10.74 7.49 8.66
N ASP A 127 10.76 8.82 8.83
CA ASP A 127 9.86 9.72 8.11
C ASP A 127 10.10 9.65 6.61
N ASN A 128 11.35 9.73 6.13
CA ASN A 128 11.64 9.63 4.70
C ASN A 128 11.22 8.27 4.10
N LEU A 129 11.34 7.18 4.86
CA LEU A 129 10.88 5.86 4.42
C LEU A 129 9.35 5.85 4.32
N ILE A 130 8.66 6.33 5.35
CA ILE A 130 7.20 6.42 5.36
C ILE A 130 6.71 7.35 4.24
N ASP A 131 7.29 8.53 4.06
CA ASP A 131 6.94 9.51 3.00
C ASP A 131 7.16 8.94 1.59
N SER A 132 8.31 8.27 1.36
CA SER A 132 8.59 7.63 0.06
C SER A 132 7.61 6.51 -0.28
N MET A 133 7.02 5.92 0.76
CA MET A 133 6.00 4.89 0.64
C MET A 133 4.61 5.49 0.64
N GLU A 134 4.38 6.65 1.25
CA GLU A 134 3.15 7.43 1.21
C GLU A 134 2.88 7.93 -0.22
N GLU A 135 3.90 8.39 -0.95
CA GLU A 135 3.79 8.68 -2.39
C GLU A 135 3.47 7.43 -3.23
N SER A 136 3.92 6.25 -2.79
CA SER A 136 3.61 4.98 -3.42
C SER A 136 2.24 4.43 -3.00
N TRP A 137 1.80 4.69 -1.77
CA TRP A 137 0.58 4.19 -1.13
C TRP A 137 -0.64 5.02 -1.49
N PHE A 138 -0.52 6.36 -1.54
CA PHE A 138 -1.60 7.21 -2.05
C PHE A 138 -1.81 7.08 -3.56
N SER A 139 -0.82 6.55 -4.27
CA SER A 139 -0.93 6.22 -5.70
C SER A 139 -1.35 4.77 -5.94
N VAL A 140 -1.29 3.90 -4.92
CA VAL A 140 -1.72 2.49 -5.01
C VAL A 140 -3.16 2.39 -4.53
N THR A 141 -4.04 2.10 -5.47
CA THR A 141 -5.43 1.74 -5.16
C THR A 141 -5.43 0.56 -4.18
N PRO A 142 -6.10 0.65 -3.01
CA PRO A 142 -6.19 -0.47 -2.06
C PRO A 142 -6.64 -1.75 -2.76
N GLU A 143 -6.06 -2.90 -2.39
CA GLU A 143 -6.19 -4.14 -3.17
C GLU A 143 -7.65 -4.54 -3.44
N GLN A 144 -8.55 -4.40 -2.45
CA GLN A 144 -9.98 -4.69 -2.63
C GLN A 144 -10.64 -3.78 -3.68
N ILE A 145 -10.27 -2.50 -3.70
CA ILE A 145 -10.78 -1.54 -4.67
C ILE A 145 -10.17 -1.84 -6.05
N ALA A 146 -8.87 -2.15 -6.11
CA ALA A 146 -8.19 -2.51 -7.35
C ALA A 146 -8.76 -3.81 -7.96
N TYR A 147 -9.05 -4.81 -7.12
CA TYR A 147 -9.69 -6.05 -7.52
C TYR A 147 -11.10 -5.81 -8.08
N HIS A 148 -11.92 -5.02 -7.37
CA HIS A 148 -13.27 -4.67 -7.82
C HIS A 148 -13.24 -3.93 -9.18
N ILE A 149 -12.34 -2.96 -9.33
CA ILE A 149 -12.15 -2.26 -10.63
C ILE A 149 -11.69 -3.27 -11.70
N ALA A 150 -10.80 -4.20 -11.36
CA ALA A 150 -10.33 -5.22 -12.29
C ALA A 150 -11.43 -6.18 -12.76
N GLU A 151 -12.38 -6.55 -11.89
CA GLU A 151 -13.55 -7.34 -12.28
C GLU A 151 -14.45 -6.56 -13.25
N ARG A 152 -14.66 -5.27 -13.00
CA ARG A 152 -15.47 -4.42 -13.88
C ARG A 152 -14.82 -4.15 -15.24
N CYS A 153 -13.50 -4.09 -15.28
CA CYS A 153 -12.71 -3.82 -16.48
C CYS A 153 -12.23 -5.09 -17.20
N ALA A 154 -12.72 -6.28 -16.82
CA ALA A 154 -12.28 -7.55 -17.40
C ALA A 154 -12.45 -7.57 -18.93
N CYS A 155 -11.35 -7.78 -19.65
CA CYS A 155 -11.30 -7.75 -21.11
C CYS A 155 -10.10 -8.57 -21.65
N ASP A 156 -9.87 -8.58 -22.96
CA ASP A 156 -8.71 -9.29 -23.53
C ASP A 156 -7.42 -8.51 -23.25
N ILE A 157 -7.38 -7.23 -23.65
CA ILE A 157 -6.22 -6.36 -23.50
C ILE A 157 -6.61 -5.07 -22.78
N ILE A 158 -5.95 -4.80 -21.65
CA ILE A 158 -6.10 -3.54 -20.91
C ILE A 158 -4.78 -2.78 -20.83
N VAL A 159 -4.86 -1.45 -20.96
CA VAL A 159 -3.73 -0.53 -20.73
C VAL A 159 -3.89 0.11 -19.36
N ASP A 160 -2.90 -0.07 -18.49
CA ASP A 160 -2.71 0.74 -17.30
C ASP A 160 -1.73 1.87 -17.63
N ALA A 161 -2.26 3.06 -17.90
CA ALA A 161 -1.52 4.19 -18.47
C ALA A 161 -0.53 4.85 -17.50
N PHE A 162 -0.72 4.67 -16.19
CA PHE A 162 0.04 5.29 -15.11
C PHE A 162 0.20 4.28 -13.98
N CYS A 163 0.89 3.18 -14.25
CA CYS A 163 0.80 1.98 -13.43
C CYS A 163 1.47 2.10 -12.06
N GLY A 164 2.37 3.08 -11.86
CA GLY A 164 3.11 3.25 -10.61
C GLY A 164 3.84 1.97 -10.22
N ALA A 165 3.64 1.53 -8.97
CA ALA A 165 4.19 0.28 -8.46
C ALA A 165 3.37 -0.98 -8.84
N GLY A 166 2.38 -0.86 -9.74
CA GLY A 166 1.66 -1.98 -10.32
C GLY A 166 0.40 -2.44 -9.58
N GLY A 167 -0.14 -1.66 -8.64
CA GLY A 167 -1.31 -2.06 -7.83
C GLY A 167 -2.51 -2.50 -8.68
N ASN A 168 -2.95 -1.67 -9.63
CA ASN A 168 -4.05 -2.02 -10.55
C ASN A 168 -3.61 -3.01 -11.63
N ALA A 169 -2.44 -2.80 -12.26
CA ALA A 169 -1.88 -3.71 -13.26
C ALA A 169 -1.82 -5.18 -12.80
N ILE A 170 -1.47 -5.44 -11.54
CA ILE A 170 -1.46 -6.79 -10.97
C ILE A 170 -2.86 -7.38 -10.89
N GLN A 171 -3.85 -6.62 -10.44
CA GLN A 171 -5.24 -7.10 -10.35
C GLN A 171 -5.83 -7.33 -11.74
N PHE A 172 -5.56 -6.43 -12.70
CA PHE A 172 -5.93 -6.62 -14.09
C PHE A 172 -5.31 -7.89 -14.70
N ALA A 173 -4.10 -8.28 -14.30
CA ALA A 173 -3.47 -9.50 -14.81
C ALA A 173 -4.15 -10.80 -14.31
N PHE A 174 -5.03 -10.71 -13.31
CA PHE A 174 -5.88 -11.83 -12.89
C PHE A 174 -7.21 -11.91 -13.65
N THR A 175 -7.71 -10.79 -14.18
CA THR A 175 -9.04 -10.71 -14.81
C THR A 175 -9.01 -10.50 -16.32
N CYS A 176 -7.91 -9.99 -16.86
CA CYS A 176 -7.67 -9.77 -18.28
C CYS A 176 -6.61 -10.74 -18.82
N ASN A 177 -6.64 -11.01 -20.13
CA ASN A 177 -5.65 -11.92 -20.74
C ASN A 177 -4.25 -11.28 -20.83
N HIS A 178 -4.19 -9.97 -21.08
CA HIS A 178 -2.94 -9.22 -21.22
C HIS A 178 -3.05 -7.78 -20.68
N VAL A 179 -2.00 -7.33 -19.99
CA VAL A 179 -1.90 -5.97 -19.45
C VAL A 179 -0.72 -5.25 -20.08
N ILE A 180 -0.92 -4.01 -20.52
CA ILE A 180 0.14 -3.08 -20.91
C ILE A 180 0.28 -2.04 -19.80
N ALA A 181 1.33 -2.14 -18.99
CA ALA A 181 1.57 -1.27 -17.83
C ALA A 181 2.63 -0.21 -18.17
N ILE A 182 2.25 1.06 -18.10
CA ILE A 182 3.06 2.19 -18.55
C ILE A 182 3.32 3.13 -17.38
N ASP A 183 4.59 3.50 -17.19
CA ASP A 183 4.96 4.58 -16.28
C ASP A 183 6.18 5.34 -16.83
N ILE A 184 6.24 6.64 -16.55
CA ILE A 184 7.35 7.48 -16.98
C ILE A 184 8.60 7.28 -16.09
N ASP A 185 8.42 6.87 -14.83
CA ASP A 185 9.52 6.62 -13.90
C ASP A 185 10.04 5.18 -14.03
N PRO A 186 11.30 4.99 -14.48
CA PRO A 186 11.90 3.66 -14.58
C PRO A 186 11.91 2.89 -13.24
N LYS A 187 12.02 3.59 -12.09
CA LYS A 187 12.00 2.93 -10.77
C LYS A 187 10.64 2.35 -10.43
N LYS A 188 9.56 3.04 -10.82
CA LYS A 188 8.18 2.54 -10.64
C LYS A 188 7.95 1.27 -11.45
N ILE A 189 8.45 1.23 -12.70
CA ILE A 189 8.43 0.01 -13.51
C ILE A 189 9.25 -1.14 -12.89
N GLU A 190 10.43 -0.86 -12.33
CA GLU A 190 11.21 -1.89 -11.62
C GLU A 190 10.44 -2.48 -10.43
N LEU A 191 9.80 -1.61 -9.63
CA LEU A 191 8.94 -2.02 -8.51
C LEU A 191 7.73 -2.82 -9.00
N ALA A 192 7.04 -2.35 -10.04
CA ALA A 192 5.87 -3.02 -10.60
C ALA A 192 6.21 -4.43 -11.13
N LYS A 193 7.37 -4.59 -11.79
CA LYS A 193 7.88 -5.90 -12.20
C LYS A 193 8.15 -6.81 -11.01
N ASN A 194 8.76 -6.28 -9.95
CA ASN A 194 9.03 -7.06 -8.74
C ASN A 194 7.74 -7.53 -8.08
N ASN A 195 6.79 -6.62 -7.89
CA ASN A 195 5.49 -6.92 -7.31
C ASN A 195 4.75 -7.94 -8.17
N ALA A 196 4.70 -7.78 -9.49
CA ALA A 196 4.07 -8.76 -10.38
C ALA A 196 4.73 -10.15 -10.33
N ARG A 197 6.04 -10.25 -10.06
CA ARG A 197 6.72 -11.54 -9.81
C ARG A 197 6.26 -12.17 -8.50
N VAL A 198 6.12 -11.40 -7.44
CA VAL A 198 5.62 -11.86 -6.14
C VAL A 198 4.21 -12.44 -6.30
N TYR A 199 3.35 -11.78 -7.06
CA TYR A 199 1.98 -12.23 -7.34
C TYR A 199 1.89 -13.31 -8.44
N GLY A 200 3.01 -13.68 -9.08
CA GLY A 200 3.07 -14.73 -10.10
C GLY A 200 2.44 -14.37 -11.46
N VAL A 201 2.19 -13.09 -11.71
CA VAL A 201 1.49 -12.58 -12.91
C VAL A 201 2.39 -11.82 -13.89
N GLU A 202 3.69 -11.63 -13.59
CA GLU A 202 4.63 -10.87 -14.44
C GLU A 202 4.54 -11.21 -15.94
N LYS A 203 4.38 -12.50 -16.28
CA LYS A 203 4.29 -12.98 -17.67
C LYS A 203 3.06 -12.49 -18.45
N HIS A 204 2.07 -11.95 -17.77
CA HIS A 204 0.82 -11.40 -18.33
C HIS A 204 0.88 -9.89 -18.51
N ILE A 205 2.02 -9.25 -18.17
CA ILE A 205 2.15 -7.80 -18.14
C ILE A 205 3.35 -7.36 -18.97
N ASP A 206 3.09 -6.55 -20.00
CA ASP A 206 4.12 -5.81 -20.74
C ASP A 206 4.38 -4.47 -20.05
N PHE A 207 5.58 -4.31 -19.50
CA PHE A 207 5.98 -3.10 -18.82
C PHE A 207 6.74 -2.14 -19.74
N ILE A 208 6.24 -0.91 -19.90
CA ILE A 208 6.80 0.11 -20.77
C ILE A 208 7.22 1.32 -19.94
N ILE A 209 8.50 1.70 -20.05
CA ILE A 209 8.99 2.97 -19.50
C ILE A 209 8.75 4.05 -20.55
N GLY A 210 7.87 5.00 -20.28
CA GLY A 210 7.63 6.12 -21.19
C GLY A 210 6.42 6.97 -20.86
N ASP A 211 6.27 8.05 -21.61
CA ASP A 211 5.13 8.95 -21.51
C ASP A 211 3.91 8.34 -22.24
N PHE A 212 2.84 8.07 -21.49
CA PHE A 212 1.59 7.54 -22.03
C PHE A 212 1.06 8.36 -23.19
N PHE A 213 1.08 9.70 -23.11
CA PHE A 213 0.52 10.56 -24.16
C PHE A 213 1.26 10.42 -25.49
N SER A 214 2.56 10.11 -25.43
CA SER A 214 3.38 9.84 -26.61
C SER A 214 3.16 8.44 -27.19
N ILE A 215 2.79 7.47 -26.35
CA ILE A 215 2.64 6.06 -26.72
C ILE A 215 1.21 5.73 -27.15
N ALA A 216 0.20 6.36 -26.54
CA ALA A 216 -1.22 6.07 -26.70
C ALA A 216 -1.69 5.97 -28.16
N PRO A 217 -1.26 6.83 -29.12
CA PRO A 217 -1.70 6.72 -30.52
C PRO A 217 -1.29 5.43 -31.23
N GLN A 218 -0.33 4.69 -30.67
CA GLN A 218 0.21 3.45 -31.25
C GLN A 218 -0.38 2.19 -30.60
N LEU A 219 -1.10 2.34 -29.47
CA LEU A 219 -1.66 1.22 -28.73
C LEU A 219 -3.01 0.77 -29.29
N LYS A 220 -3.31 -0.50 -29.08
CA LYS A 220 -4.63 -1.08 -29.28
C LYS A 220 -4.96 -1.92 -28.06
N ALA A 221 -6.10 -1.63 -27.44
CA ALA A 221 -6.60 -2.29 -26.25
C ALA A 221 -8.13 -2.15 -26.21
N ASP A 222 -8.78 -3.01 -25.44
CA ASP A 222 -10.23 -2.95 -25.22
C ASP A 222 -10.56 -1.88 -24.17
N VAL A 223 -9.72 -1.79 -23.13
CA VAL A 223 -9.88 -0.86 -22.01
C VAL A 223 -8.61 -0.06 -21.77
N VAL A 224 -8.76 1.21 -21.41
CA VAL A 224 -7.67 2.06 -20.90
C VAL A 224 -8.05 2.52 -19.50
N PHE A 225 -7.23 2.15 -18.53
CA PHE A 225 -7.32 2.60 -17.15
C PHE A 225 -6.38 3.78 -16.92
N LEU A 226 -6.89 4.84 -16.26
CA LEU A 226 -6.17 6.08 -16.03
C LEU A 226 -6.11 6.39 -14.53
N SER A 227 -4.92 6.27 -13.94
CA SER A 227 -4.62 6.70 -12.56
C SER A 227 -3.43 7.68 -12.52
N PRO A 228 -3.54 8.86 -13.17
CA PRO A 228 -2.45 9.83 -13.22
C PRO A 228 -2.10 10.38 -11.82
N PRO A 229 -0.91 10.99 -11.64
CA PRO A 229 -0.56 11.65 -10.39
C PRO A 229 -1.48 12.85 -10.11
N TRP A 230 -2.00 12.94 -8.87
CA TRP A 230 -2.98 13.94 -8.45
C TRP A 230 -2.38 15.19 -7.79
N GLY A 231 -1.04 15.29 -7.74
CA GLY A 231 -0.34 16.42 -7.09
C GLY A 231 -0.19 16.30 -5.56
N GLY A 232 -0.30 15.09 -5.00
CA GLY A 232 -0.16 14.83 -3.56
C GLY A 232 -1.36 15.33 -2.73
N PRO A 233 -1.33 15.23 -1.39
CA PRO A 233 -2.49 15.45 -0.50
C PRO A 233 -3.20 16.81 -0.62
N GLY A 234 -2.60 17.78 -1.32
CA GLY A 234 -3.20 19.08 -1.64
C GLY A 234 -4.42 19.02 -2.56
N TYR A 235 -4.67 17.91 -3.27
CA TYR A 235 -5.84 17.75 -4.15
C TYR A 235 -7.19 17.83 -3.41
N LEU A 236 -7.19 17.61 -2.08
CA LEU A 236 -8.38 17.67 -1.23
C LEU A 236 -8.98 19.09 -1.10
N GLN A 237 -8.30 20.12 -1.61
CA GLN A 237 -8.79 21.51 -1.58
C GLN A 237 -9.76 21.84 -2.72
N ASP A 238 -9.81 21.02 -3.77
CA ASP A 238 -10.75 21.22 -4.88
C ASP A 238 -12.16 20.75 -4.49
N ALA A 239 -13.16 21.60 -4.72
CA ALA A 239 -14.54 21.25 -4.44
C ALA A 239 -14.97 20.05 -5.30
N GLU A 240 -15.40 18.96 -4.67
CA GLU A 240 -15.87 17.69 -5.28
C GLU A 240 -16.78 17.91 -6.51
N ASN A 241 -17.66 18.91 -6.43
CA ASN A 241 -18.57 19.30 -7.51
C ASN A 241 -17.84 19.76 -8.80
N THR A 242 -16.67 20.38 -8.68
CA THR A 242 -15.88 20.85 -9.82
C THR A 242 -15.28 19.66 -10.59
N VAL A 243 -14.75 18.67 -9.87
CA VAL A 243 -14.16 17.45 -10.44
C VAL A 243 -15.23 16.63 -11.16
N ILE A 244 -16.40 16.42 -10.52
CA ILE A 244 -17.50 15.68 -11.14
C ILE A 244 -17.95 16.35 -12.44
N ASN A 245 -18.09 17.68 -12.47
CA ASN A 245 -18.47 18.40 -13.68
C ASN A 245 -17.45 18.24 -14.82
N GLN A 246 -16.15 18.23 -14.49
CA GLN A 246 -15.09 17.96 -15.47
C GLN A 246 -15.17 16.52 -16.00
N LEU A 247 -15.40 15.54 -15.13
CA LEU A 247 -15.55 14.13 -15.51
C LEU A 247 -16.76 13.92 -16.44
N VAL A 248 -17.88 14.59 -16.17
CA VAL A 248 -19.08 14.57 -17.04
C VAL A 248 -18.76 15.13 -18.42
N GLN A 249 -17.98 16.22 -18.51
CA GLN A 249 -17.60 16.80 -19.80
C GLN A 249 -16.74 15.85 -20.65
N LEU A 250 -15.92 15.01 -20.02
CA LEU A 250 -15.09 14.02 -20.72
C LEU A 250 -15.91 12.93 -21.43
N ALA A 251 -17.14 12.65 -20.97
CA ALA A 251 -18.01 11.69 -21.65
C ALA A 251 -18.39 12.17 -23.07
N GLY A 252 -18.45 13.48 -23.28
CA GLY A 252 -18.93 14.09 -24.52
C GLY A 252 -20.45 14.19 -24.59
N GLU A 253 -20.94 15.02 -25.51
CA GLU A 253 -22.37 15.32 -25.66
C GLU A 253 -23.17 14.08 -26.06
N GLY A 254 -24.25 13.79 -25.31
CA GLY A 254 -25.14 12.66 -25.57
C GLY A 254 -24.65 11.30 -25.04
N ASN A 255 -23.47 11.23 -24.42
CA ASN A 255 -22.93 10.02 -23.81
C ASN A 255 -23.20 9.97 -22.31
N HIS A 256 -23.13 8.75 -21.77
CA HIS A 256 -23.29 8.50 -20.34
C HIS A 256 -21.94 8.20 -19.67
N MET A 257 -21.88 8.47 -18.38
CA MET A 257 -20.79 8.10 -17.49
C MET A 257 -21.40 7.60 -16.18
N GLU A 258 -20.77 6.58 -15.61
CA GLU A 258 -21.06 6.10 -14.27
C GLU A 258 -19.94 6.54 -13.32
N ILE A 259 -20.31 7.05 -12.13
CA ILE A 259 -19.36 7.32 -11.06
C ILE A 259 -19.65 6.37 -9.91
N GLU A 260 -18.59 5.70 -9.47
CA GLU A 260 -18.60 4.84 -8.29
C GLU A 260 -17.73 5.46 -7.20
N GLN A 261 -18.24 5.49 -5.96
CA GLN A 261 -17.46 5.89 -4.79
C GLN A 261 -16.84 4.65 -4.15
N ASN A 262 -15.52 4.56 -4.17
CA ASN A 262 -14.82 3.45 -3.55
C ASN A 262 -14.61 3.76 -2.06
N ALA A 263 -15.23 2.97 -1.19
CA ALA A 263 -15.13 3.12 0.24
C ALA A 263 -14.38 1.95 0.88
N LEU A 264 -13.54 2.26 1.88
CA LEU A 264 -12.89 1.28 2.74
C LEU A 264 -13.21 1.64 4.20
N ASN A 265 -13.59 0.67 5.01
CA ASN A 265 -14.02 0.88 6.41
C ASN A 265 -15.09 1.97 6.56
N LYS A 266 -16.08 1.99 5.64
CA LYS A 266 -17.18 2.98 5.59
C LYS A 266 -16.75 4.43 5.32
N LYS A 267 -15.48 4.67 4.96
CA LYS A 267 -14.96 5.97 4.55
C LYS A 267 -14.66 5.95 3.06
N VAL A 268 -15.20 6.90 2.30
CA VAL A 268 -14.87 7.09 0.88
C VAL A 268 -13.38 7.41 0.76
N LYS A 269 -12.69 6.71 -0.14
CA LYS A 269 -11.26 6.87 -0.41
C LYS A 269 -11.02 7.54 -1.75
N THR A 270 -11.70 7.05 -2.78
CA THR A 270 -11.55 7.52 -4.16
C THR A 270 -12.88 7.43 -4.90
N ILE A 271 -12.94 8.04 -6.08
CA ILE A 271 -14.01 7.82 -7.05
C ILE A 271 -13.43 7.13 -8.29
N THR A 272 -14.19 6.25 -8.92
CA THR A 272 -13.89 5.69 -10.24
C THR A 272 -14.97 6.11 -11.21
N ALA A 273 -14.59 6.66 -12.36
CA ALA A 273 -15.50 7.01 -13.43
C ALA A 273 -15.37 6.01 -14.57
N TYR A 274 -16.49 5.40 -14.97
CA TYR A 274 -16.58 4.47 -16.09
C TYR A 274 -17.25 5.14 -17.28
N TYR A 275 -16.72 4.88 -18.47
CA TYR A 275 -17.15 5.47 -19.74
C TYR A 275 -17.39 4.38 -20.79
N GLY A 276 -18.15 4.72 -21.83
CA GLY A 276 -18.42 3.80 -22.95
C GLY A 276 -19.11 2.52 -22.49
N ASP A 277 -18.61 1.38 -22.94
CA ASP A 277 -19.23 0.07 -22.68
C ASP A 277 -19.04 -0.42 -21.23
N LEU A 278 -18.25 0.29 -20.40
CA LEU A 278 -18.08 0.00 -18.97
C LEU A 278 -19.21 0.58 -18.09
N VAL A 279 -20.05 1.45 -18.65
CA VAL A 279 -21.22 2.01 -17.96
C VAL A 279 -22.25 0.89 -17.80
N ALA A 280 -22.65 0.60 -16.57
CA ALA A 280 -23.67 -0.41 -16.31
C ALA A 280 -24.97 -0.02 -17.02
N THR A 281 -25.41 -0.85 -17.96
CA THR A 281 -26.76 -0.75 -18.49
C THR A 281 -27.71 -1.21 -17.39
N ASN A 282 -28.55 -0.32 -16.86
CA ASN A 282 -29.65 -0.74 -15.98
C ASN A 282 -30.45 -1.84 -16.71
N SER A 283 -30.25 -3.10 -16.33
CA SER A 283 -31.23 -4.13 -16.60
C SER A 283 -32.41 -3.82 -15.70
N GLU A 284 -33.39 -3.08 -16.22
CA GLU A 284 -34.73 -3.10 -15.65
C GLU A 284 -35.21 -4.55 -15.65
N SER A 285 -35.25 -5.15 -14.47
CA SER A 285 -35.94 -6.42 -14.20
C SER A 285 -36.83 -6.25 -12.98
#